data_AF-A0A659QCH4-F1
#
_entry.id   AF-A0A659QCH4-F1
#
_cell.length_a   1.000
_cell.length_b   1.000
_cell.length_c   1.000
_cell.angle_alpha   90.00
_cell.angle_beta   90.00
_cell.angle_gamma   90.00
#
_symmetry.space_group_name_H-M   'P 1'
#
loop_
_entity.id
_entity.type
_entity.pdbx_description
1 polymer ?
#
loop_
_entity_poly.entity_id
_entity_poly.type
_entity_poly.pdbx_seq_one_letter_code
_entity_poly.pdbx_strand_id
1 'polypeptide(L)'
;GSVSGVQETAFNALSLPGLSEERKAVFVPGLAILCGVFDALAIRELRLSDGALREGVLYEMEGRFRHQDVRSRTAKSLANQYNIDREQARRVLETTMQMYEQWQAQQPKLAHPQLEALLRWAAMLHEVGLNINHSGLHRHSAYILQHSDLPGFNQEQQMMMATLVRYHRKAIKLDDMPRFTLFKKKQYLPLIQLLRLGVLLNNQRQATTTPPTLRLTTDDSHWTLCFPHDWFSQNALVLLDLEKEQQYWEAVTGWRLNIEEESSPEIAA
;
A
#
# COMPACT_ATOMS: atom_id res chain seq x y z
N GLY A 1 35.10 35.64 3.89
CA GLY A 1 35.07 34.42 4.70
C GLY A 1 35.63 34.75 6.06
N SER A 2 34.83 34.57 7.12
CA SER A 2 35.25 34.61 8.54
C SER A 2 34.03 34.63 9.48
N VAL A 3 33.17 33.61 9.42
CA VAL A 3 32.09 33.41 10.42
C VAL A 3 32.10 31.99 11.02
N SER A 4 32.83 31.05 10.42
CA SER A 4 32.91 29.66 10.87
C SER A 4 33.84 29.42 12.08
N GLY A 5 34.72 30.37 12.43
CA GLY A 5 35.78 30.13 13.43
C GLY A 5 35.45 30.48 14.89
N VAL A 6 34.34 31.18 15.17
CA VAL A 6 34.05 31.69 16.54
C VAL A 6 33.17 30.73 17.35
N GLN A 7 32.43 29.82 16.70
CA GLN A 7 31.52 28.90 17.40
C GLN A 7 32.22 27.63 17.92
N GLU A 8 33.22 27.07 17.22
CA GLU A 8 33.91 25.85 17.66
C GLU A 8 34.70 26.03 18.96
N THR A 9 35.28 27.22 19.19
CA THR A 9 36.06 27.50 20.40
C THR A 9 35.22 27.61 21.68
N ALA A 10 33.94 27.96 21.57
CA ALA A 10 33.07 28.20 22.73
C ALA A 10 32.49 26.91 23.34
N PHE A 11 32.14 25.92 22.50
CA PHE A 11 31.61 24.63 22.98
C PHE A 11 32.68 23.75 23.62
N ASN A 12 33.92 23.80 23.13
CA ASN A 12 35.03 23.02 23.69
C ASN A 12 35.47 23.50 25.09
N ALA A 13 35.22 24.77 25.40
CA ALA A 13 35.47 25.35 26.72
C ALA A 13 34.40 24.99 27.77
N LEU A 14 33.32 24.29 27.37
CA LEU A 14 32.24 23.88 28.26
C LEU A 14 32.72 22.74 29.18
N SER A 15 33.14 23.09 30.38
CA SER A 15 33.57 22.14 31.41
C SER A 15 32.45 21.93 32.44
N LEU A 16 31.58 20.96 32.17
CA LEU A 16 30.52 20.54 33.09
C LEU A 16 30.84 19.14 33.64
N PRO A 17 30.82 18.92 34.96
CA PRO A 17 31.04 17.60 35.55
C PRO A 17 30.08 16.54 34.98
N GLY A 18 30.62 15.40 34.55
CA GLY A 18 29.84 14.29 33.98
C GLY A 18 29.47 14.44 32.49
N LEU A 19 29.91 15.51 31.82
CA LEU A 19 29.71 15.71 30.39
C LEU A 19 30.89 15.13 29.59
N SER A 20 30.63 14.15 28.71
CA SER A 20 31.65 13.61 27.81
C SER A 20 32.01 14.61 26.69
N GLU A 21 33.20 14.49 26.12
CA GLU A 21 33.67 15.36 25.02
C GLU A 21 32.71 15.37 23.82
N GLU A 22 32.22 14.20 23.40
CA GLU A 22 31.25 14.07 22.30
C GLU A 22 29.94 14.84 22.57
N ARG A 23 29.51 14.93 23.83
CA ARG A 23 28.27 15.62 24.21
C ARG A 23 28.42 17.13 24.25
N LYS A 24 29.62 17.69 24.43
CA LYS A 24 29.83 19.14 24.54
C LYS A 24 29.30 19.92 23.35
N ALA A 25 29.53 19.41 22.14
CA ALA A 25 29.11 20.04 20.90
C ALA A 25 27.57 20.14 20.74
N VAL A 26 26.81 19.24 21.37
CA VAL A 26 25.34 19.15 21.22
C VAL A 26 24.56 19.47 22.49
N PHE A 27 25.25 19.63 23.62
CA PHE A 27 24.60 19.80 24.93
C PHE A 27 23.84 21.13 25.04
N VAL A 28 24.50 22.25 24.71
CA VAL A 28 23.89 23.59 24.81
C VAL A 28 22.63 23.72 23.93
N PRO A 29 22.64 23.36 22.62
CA PRO A 29 21.40 23.41 21.83
C PRO A 29 20.34 22.41 22.34
N GLY A 30 20.74 21.23 22.83
CA GLY A 30 19.82 20.26 23.43
C GLY A 30 19.12 20.80 24.69
N LEU A 31 19.88 21.49 25.57
CA LEU A 31 19.34 22.12 26.77
C LEU A 31 18.40 23.27 26.43
N ALA A 32 18.72 24.08 25.42
CA ALA A 32 17.84 25.16 24.98
C ALA A 32 16.48 24.63 24.48
N ILE A 33 16.49 23.54 23.72
CA ILE A 33 15.25 22.85 23.29
C ILE A 33 14.50 22.31 24.52
N LEU A 34 15.20 21.68 25.46
CA LEU A 34 14.59 21.14 26.68
C LEU A 34 13.90 22.25 27.51
N CYS A 35 14.55 23.39 27.73
CA CYS A 35 13.96 24.55 28.40
C CYS A 35 12.69 25.02 27.67
N GLY A 36 12.74 25.17 26.35
CA GLY A 36 11.57 25.53 25.56
C GLY A 36 10.41 24.55 25.68
N VAL A 37 10.69 23.24 25.77
CA VAL A 37 9.66 22.20 26.01
C VAL A 37 9.05 22.32 27.41
N PHE A 38 9.87 22.57 28.43
CA PHE A 38 9.39 22.80 29.80
C PHE A 38 8.48 24.03 29.89
N ASP A 39 8.87 25.13 29.26
CA ASP A 39 8.11 26.38 29.23
C ASP A 39 6.79 26.21 28.46
N ALA A 40 6.83 25.58 27.28
CA ALA A 40 5.65 25.41 26.43
C ALA A 40 4.60 24.47 27.03
N LEU A 41 5.03 23.44 27.78
CA LEU A 41 4.15 22.41 28.35
C LEU A 41 3.96 22.55 29.87
N ALA A 42 4.57 23.55 30.51
CA ALA A 42 4.57 23.78 31.96
C ALA A 42 4.96 22.52 32.77
N ILE A 43 5.99 21.81 32.33
CA ILE A 43 6.46 20.57 32.96
C ILE A 43 7.09 20.90 34.32
N ARG A 44 6.68 20.19 35.38
CA ARG A 44 7.24 20.35 36.73
C ARG A 44 8.37 19.36 37.03
N GLU A 45 8.24 18.13 36.53
CA GLU A 45 9.19 17.05 36.73
C GLU A 45 9.33 16.23 35.44
N LEU A 46 10.57 15.90 35.07
CA LEU A 46 10.88 15.00 33.96
C LEU A 46 11.79 13.88 34.48
N ARG A 47 11.40 12.63 34.25
CA ARG A 47 12.21 11.46 34.59
C ARG A 47 12.85 10.87 33.34
N LEU A 48 14.08 10.37 33.47
CA LEU A 48 14.75 9.65 32.41
C LEU A 48 14.08 8.28 32.21
N SER A 49 13.85 7.90 30.96
CA SER A 49 13.46 6.55 30.55
C SER A 49 14.65 5.88 29.89
N ASP A 50 14.93 4.63 30.25
CA ASP A 50 15.96 3.82 29.60
C ASP A 50 15.50 3.28 28.22
N GLY A 51 14.18 3.33 27.95
CA GLY A 51 13.60 2.96 26.67
C GLY A 51 13.43 4.18 25.74
N ALA A 52 13.79 4.00 24.47
CA ALA A 52 13.66 4.97 23.40
C ALA A 52 13.15 4.29 22.11
N LEU A 53 13.58 4.78 20.94
CA LEU A 53 13.10 4.29 19.64
C LEU A 53 13.45 2.82 19.40
N ARG A 54 14.65 2.37 19.78
CA ARG A 54 15.11 1.00 19.51
C ARG A 54 14.27 -0.04 20.28
N GLU A 55 13.92 0.25 21.54
CA GLU A 55 13.04 -0.61 22.34
C GLU A 55 11.64 -0.65 21.72
N GLY A 56 11.11 0.50 21.29
CA GLY A 56 9.83 0.56 20.60
C GLY A 56 9.78 -0.30 19.32
N VAL A 57 10.83 -0.23 18.49
CA VAL A 57 10.97 -1.08 17.29
C VAL A 57 11.09 -2.55 17.67
N LEU A 58 11.85 -2.89 18.71
CA LEU A 58 12.00 -4.27 19.19
C LEU A 58 10.66 -4.86 19.66
N TYR A 59 9.88 -4.10 20.43
CA TYR A 59 8.54 -4.50 20.85
C TYR A 59 7.58 -4.63 19.66
N GLU A 60 7.66 -3.76 18.66
CA GLU A 60 6.84 -3.89 17.45
C GLU A 60 7.20 -5.18 16.68
N MET A 61 8.49 -5.49 16.55
CA MET A 61 8.96 -6.72 15.92
C MET A 61 8.47 -7.96 16.69
N GLU A 62 8.56 -7.96 18.03
CA GLU A 62 8.02 -9.04 18.86
C GLU A 62 6.49 -9.18 18.72
N GLY A 63 5.76 -8.07 18.73
CA GLY A 63 4.30 -8.03 18.59
C GLY A 63 3.82 -8.58 17.24
N ARG A 64 4.59 -8.37 16.16
CA ARG A 64 4.32 -8.96 14.85
C ARG A 64 4.37 -10.49 14.88
N PHE A 65 5.30 -11.10 15.62
CA PHE A 65 5.33 -12.57 15.82
C PHE A 65 4.11 -13.07 16.59
N ARG A 66 3.56 -12.25 17.50
CA ARG A 66 2.34 -12.55 18.28
C ARG A 66 1.04 -12.11 17.58
N HIS A 67 1.06 -11.84 16.28
CA HIS A 67 -0.10 -11.45 15.45
C HIS A 67 -0.81 -10.14 15.88
N GLN A 68 -0.14 -9.29 16.67
CA GLN A 68 -0.65 -7.96 17.02
C GLN A 68 -0.14 -6.92 16.02
N ASP A 69 -0.64 -6.98 14.79
CA ASP A 69 -0.19 -6.07 13.73
C ASP A 69 -0.86 -4.69 13.87
N VAL A 70 -0.07 -3.68 14.25
CA VAL A 70 -0.49 -2.27 14.33
C VAL A 70 -1.08 -1.80 13.00
N ARG A 71 -0.56 -2.29 11.86
CA ARG A 71 -1.05 -1.93 10.52
C ARG A 71 -2.49 -2.36 10.29
N SER A 72 -2.89 -3.50 10.83
CA SER A 72 -4.28 -3.96 10.78
C SER A 72 -5.22 -3.05 11.56
N ARG A 73 -4.77 -2.48 12.68
CA ARG A 73 -5.54 -1.46 13.43
C ARG A 73 -5.60 -0.15 12.64
N THR A 74 -4.49 0.28 12.06
CA THR A 74 -4.41 1.48 11.21
C THR A 74 -5.36 1.40 10.02
N ALA A 75 -5.36 0.29 9.28
CA ALA A 75 -6.28 0.10 8.14
C ALA A 75 -7.75 0.10 8.57
N LYS A 76 -8.09 -0.57 9.68
CA LYS A 76 -9.46 -0.53 10.24
C LYS A 76 -9.87 0.87 10.69
N SER A 77 -8.94 1.62 11.30
CA SER A 77 -9.18 2.99 11.73
C SER A 77 -9.47 3.91 10.54
N LEU A 78 -8.66 3.83 9.47
CA LEU A 78 -8.91 4.56 8.23
C LEU A 78 -10.26 4.19 7.60
N ALA A 79 -10.58 2.90 7.51
CA ALA A 79 -11.85 2.46 6.95
C ALA A 79 -13.05 3.04 7.71
N ASN A 80 -12.95 3.16 9.04
CA ASN A 80 -13.98 3.79 9.86
C ASN A 80 -14.03 5.30 9.66
N GLN A 81 -12.87 5.97 9.69
CA GLN A 81 -12.76 7.42 9.56
C GLN A 81 -13.34 7.92 8.24
N TYR A 82 -13.13 7.18 7.16
CA TYR A 82 -13.58 7.53 5.81
C TYR A 82 -14.86 6.78 5.38
N ASN A 83 -15.57 6.12 6.31
CA ASN A 83 -16.83 5.42 6.03
C ASN A 83 -16.76 4.50 4.80
N ILE A 84 -15.66 3.73 4.67
CA ILE A 84 -15.48 2.80 3.56
C ILE A 84 -16.56 1.72 3.62
N ASP A 85 -17.18 1.41 2.48
CA ASP A 85 -18.08 0.27 2.33
C ASP A 85 -17.29 -1.03 2.51
N ARG A 86 -17.46 -1.65 3.68
CA ARG A 86 -16.73 -2.86 4.07
C ARG A 86 -17.09 -4.06 3.20
N GLU A 87 -18.32 -4.15 2.72
CA GLU A 87 -18.74 -5.26 1.86
C GLU A 87 -18.10 -5.13 0.48
N GLN A 88 -17.99 -3.90 -0.05
CA GLN A 88 -17.25 -3.68 -1.29
C GLN A 88 -15.76 -3.95 -1.13
N ALA A 89 -15.15 -3.46 -0.06
CA ALA A 89 -13.75 -3.71 0.24
C ALA A 89 -13.46 -5.22 0.35
N ARG A 90 -14.36 -5.99 0.99
CA ARG A 90 -14.26 -7.44 1.10
C ARG A 90 -14.39 -8.15 -0.25
N ARG A 91 -15.39 -7.80 -1.06
CA ARG A 91 -15.59 -8.35 -2.41
C ARG A 91 -14.34 -8.17 -3.29
N VAL A 92 -13.82 -6.94 -3.34
CA VAL A 92 -12.59 -6.63 -4.10
C VAL A 92 -11.39 -7.39 -3.56
N LEU A 93 -11.22 -7.47 -2.24
CA LEU A 93 -10.15 -8.24 -1.60
C LEU A 93 -10.22 -9.72 -2.00
N GLU A 94 -11.39 -10.35 -1.91
CA GLU A 94 -11.58 -11.77 -2.24
C GLU A 94 -11.24 -12.06 -3.70
N THR A 95 -11.79 -11.29 -4.65
CA THR A 95 -11.47 -11.46 -6.08
C THR A 95 -9.99 -11.22 -6.37
N THR A 96 -9.40 -10.17 -5.78
CA THR A 96 -7.98 -9.84 -5.98
C THR A 96 -7.08 -10.95 -5.47
N MET A 97 -7.36 -11.48 -4.28
CA MET A 97 -6.52 -12.52 -3.66
C MET A 97 -6.70 -13.89 -4.31
N GLN A 98 -7.89 -14.22 -4.80
CA GLN A 98 -8.11 -15.43 -5.61
C GLN A 98 -7.24 -15.44 -6.88
N MET A 99 -7.10 -14.29 -7.55
CA MET A 99 -6.21 -14.16 -8.71
C MET A 99 -4.73 -14.10 -8.28
N TYR A 100 -4.41 -13.45 -7.15
CA TYR A 100 -3.05 -13.40 -6.62
C TYR A 100 -2.48 -14.79 -6.34
N GLU A 101 -3.27 -15.69 -5.72
CA GLU A 101 -2.83 -17.05 -5.42
C GLU A 101 -2.46 -17.83 -6.71
N GLN A 102 -3.23 -17.65 -7.78
CA GLN A 102 -2.95 -18.25 -9.08
C GLN A 102 -1.71 -17.65 -9.75
N TRP A 103 -1.53 -16.33 -9.67
CA TRP A 103 -0.32 -15.66 -10.15
C TRP A 103 0.92 -16.11 -9.36
N GLN A 104 0.83 -16.20 -8.03
CA GLN A 104 1.91 -16.64 -7.15
C GLN A 104 2.32 -18.08 -7.47
N ALA A 105 1.36 -18.98 -7.72
CA ALA A 105 1.65 -20.36 -8.09
C ALA A 105 2.46 -20.47 -9.40
N GLN A 106 2.20 -19.59 -10.36
CA GLN A 106 2.91 -19.54 -11.65
C GLN A 106 4.27 -18.83 -11.55
N GLN A 107 4.39 -17.82 -10.68
CA GLN A 107 5.58 -16.98 -10.55
C GLN A 107 6.08 -16.85 -9.09
N PRO A 108 6.37 -17.96 -8.39
CA PRO A 108 6.62 -17.95 -6.94
C PRO A 108 7.84 -17.12 -6.51
N LYS A 109 8.82 -16.95 -7.41
CA LYS A 109 10.04 -16.14 -7.16
C LYS A 109 9.77 -14.63 -7.13
N LEU A 110 8.64 -14.18 -7.68
CA LEU A 110 8.26 -12.76 -7.71
C LEU A 110 7.37 -12.37 -6.53
N ALA A 111 6.66 -13.34 -5.94
CA ALA A 111 5.83 -13.14 -4.77
C ALA A 111 6.68 -12.82 -3.53
N HIS A 112 6.20 -11.86 -2.73
CA HIS A 112 6.86 -11.46 -1.50
C HIS A 112 5.81 -11.15 -0.42
N PRO A 113 5.89 -11.72 0.79
CA PRO A 113 4.85 -11.57 1.83
C PRO A 113 4.54 -10.11 2.20
N GLN A 114 5.56 -9.24 2.19
CA GLN A 114 5.35 -7.81 2.48
C GLN A 114 4.51 -7.13 1.38
N LEU A 115 4.72 -7.48 0.11
CA LEU A 115 3.97 -6.91 -1.00
C LEU A 115 2.55 -7.49 -1.08
N GLU A 116 2.38 -8.77 -0.74
CA GLU A 116 1.06 -9.38 -0.58
C GLU A 116 0.21 -8.62 0.46
N ALA A 117 0.79 -8.35 1.64
CA ALA A 117 0.10 -7.62 2.68
C ALA A 117 -0.31 -6.20 2.21
N LEU A 118 0.57 -5.52 1.46
CA LEU A 118 0.27 -4.21 0.87
C LEU A 118 -0.84 -4.28 -0.19
N LEU A 119 -0.90 -5.35 -1.00
CA LEU A 119 -1.99 -5.57 -1.94
C LEU A 119 -3.33 -5.77 -1.20
N ARG A 120 -3.33 -6.56 -0.11
CA ARG A 120 -4.51 -6.77 0.73
C ARG A 120 -5.03 -5.45 1.30
N TRP A 121 -4.15 -4.61 1.87
CA TRP A 121 -4.56 -3.29 2.37
C TRP A 121 -4.97 -2.33 1.24
N ALA A 122 -4.31 -2.36 0.08
CA ALA A 122 -4.70 -1.56 -1.07
C ALA A 122 -6.12 -1.92 -1.56
N ALA A 123 -6.46 -3.21 -1.62
CA ALA A 123 -7.82 -3.67 -1.92
C ALA A 123 -8.84 -3.19 -0.87
N MET A 124 -8.48 -3.25 0.42
CA MET A 124 -9.38 -2.77 1.49
C MET A 124 -9.58 -1.25 1.51
N LEU A 125 -8.60 -0.48 1.04
CA LEU A 125 -8.57 0.99 1.17
C LEU A 125 -8.72 1.73 -0.16
N HIS A 126 -8.97 1.05 -1.28
CA HIS A 126 -9.04 1.68 -2.60
C HIS A 126 -10.13 2.76 -2.71
N GLU A 127 -11.19 2.68 -1.91
CA GLU A 127 -12.28 3.66 -1.85
C GLU A 127 -12.13 4.73 -0.74
N VAL A 128 -10.97 4.83 -0.06
CA VAL A 128 -10.79 5.81 1.04
C VAL A 128 -11.03 7.27 0.60
N GLY A 129 -10.80 7.59 -0.67
CA GLY A 129 -11.06 8.91 -1.26
C GLY A 129 -12.50 9.15 -1.74
N LEU A 130 -13.43 8.21 -1.54
CA LEU A 130 -14.77 8.30 -2.11
C LEU A 130 -15.58 9.47 -1.54
N ASN A 131 -15.38 9.82 -0.26
CA ASN A 131 -16.01 10.98 0.37
C ASN A 131 -15.51 12.32 -0.17
N ILE A 132 -14.37 12.35 -0.88
CA ILE A 132 -13.90 13.55 -1.58
C ILE A 132 -14.62 13.68 -2.90
N ASN A 133 -14.49 12.68 -3.78
CA ASN A 133 -15.21 12.61 -5.04
C ASN A 133 -15.12 11.21 -5.65
N HIS A 134 -16.21 10.75 -6.27
CA HIS A 134 -16.18 9.56 -7.12
C HIS A 134 -15.34 9.78 -8.40
N SER A 135 -15.44 10.97 -9.01
CA SER A 135 -14.60 11.34 -10.15
C SER A 135 -13.15 11.47 -9.69
N GLY A 136 -12.25 10.70 -10.30
CA GLY A 136 -10.85 10.69 -9.88
C GLY A 136 -10.58 9.96 -8.57
N LEU A 137 -11.46 9.05 -8.13
CA LEU A 137 -11.32 8.26 -6.89
C LEU A 137 -9.89 7.76 -6.61
N HIS A 138 -9.28 7.05 -7.56
CA HIS A 138 -7.88 6.57 -7.48
C HIS A 138 -6.84 7.65 -7.12
N ARG A 139 -7.04 8.91 -7.53
CA ARG A 139 -6.18 10.04 -7.14
C ARG A 139 -6.41 10.45 -5.70
N HIS A 140 -7.67 10.61 -5.31
CA HIS A 140 -8.04 11.02 -3.96
C HIS A 140 -7.66 9.97 -2.91
N SER A 141 -7.91 8.70 -3.20
CA SER A 141 -7.52 7.59 -2.34
C SER A 141 -6.00 7.51 -2.18
N ALA A 142 -5.25 7.60 -3.29
CA ALA A 142 -3.79 7.63 -3.23
C ALA A 142 -3.26 8.83 -2.43
N TYR A 143 -3.84 10.02 -2.62
CA TYR A 143 -3.45 11.23 -1.89
C TYR A 143 -3.63 11.06 -0.38
N ILE A 144 -4.78 10.55 0.08
CA ILE A 144 -5.02 10.27 1.50
C ILE A 144 -3.98 9.27 2.03
N LEU A 145 -3.79 8.15 1.33
CA LEU A 145 -2.85 7.12 1.78
C LEU A 145 -1.41 7.60 1.80
N GLN A 146 -1.01 8.47 0.87
CA GLN A 146 0.35 8.99 0.79
C GLN A 146 0.67 10.03 1.86
N HIS A 147 -0.32 10.82 2.30
CA HIS A 147 -0.09 11.97 3.18
C HIS A 147 -0.69 11.82 4.59
N SER A 148 -1.36 10.72 4.91
CA SER A 148 -1.84 10.43 6.26
C SER A 148 -0.74 9.81 7.13
N ASP A 149 -0.83 10.00 8.44
CA ASP A 149 0.00 9.23 9.39
C ASP A 149 -0.53 7.81 9.50
N LEU A 150 0.28 6.82 9.09
CA LEU A 150 -0.07 5.40 9.09
C LEU A 150 0.80 4.61 10.08
N PRO A 151 0.43 4.53 11.37
CA PRO A 151 1.19 3.77 12.36
C PRO A 151 1.48 2.33 11.92
N GLY A 152 2.73 1.90 12.07
CA GLY A 152 3.23 0.57 11.67
C GLY A 152 3.68 0.44 10.21
N PHE A 153 3.47 1.46 9.38
CA PHE A 153 4.00 1.51 8.01
C PHE A 153 5.28 2.35 7.96
N ASN A 154 6.30 1.85 7.26
CA ASN A 154 7.42 2.70 6.86
C ASN A 154 7.08 3.50 5.59
N GLN A 155 7.93 4.46 5.24
CA GLN A 155 7.69 5.37 4.10
C GLN A 155 7.51 4.63 2.76
N GLU A 156 8.34 3.62 2.46
CA GLU A 156 8.21 2.89 1.20
C GLU A 156 6.98 1.97 1.16
N GLN A 157 6.59 1.38 2.29
CA GLN A 157 5.37 0.59 2.40
C GLN A 157 4.13 1.46 2.16
N GLN A 158 4.07 2.62 2.82
CA GLN A 158 2.98 3.58 2.64
C GLN A 158 2.91 4.08 1.20
N MET A 159 4.06 4.47 0.62
CA MET A 159 4.14 4.91 -0.77
C MET A 159 3.74 3.79 -1.75
N MET A 160 4.15 2.55 -1.49
CA MET A 160 3.78 1.39 -2.33
C MET A 160 2.27 1.15 -2.29
N MET A 161 1.66 1.14 -1.10
CA MET A 161 0.21 1.00 -0.97
C MET A 161 -0.55 2.13 -1.69
N ALA A 162 -0.10 3.38 -1.51
CA ALA A 162 -0.66 4.53 -2.24
C ALA A 162 -0.48 4.39 -3.75
N THR A 163 0.64 3.83 -4.22
CA THR A 163 0.93 3.58 -5.64
C THR A 163 0.00 2.51 -6.21
N LEU A 164 -0.19 1.38 -5.53
CA LEU A 164 -1.15 0.35 -5.97
C LEU A 164 -2.55 0.96 -6.15
N VAL A 165 -3.01 1.73 -5.17
CA VAL A 165 -4.30 2.42 -5.23
C VAL A 165 -4.32 3.52 -6.29
N ARG A 166 -3.22 4.23 -6.53
CA ARG A 166 -3.13 5.29 -7.55
C ARG A 166 -3.43 4.77 -8.96
N TYR A 167 -3.09 3.50 -9.22
CA TYR A 167 -3.20 2.87 -10.55
C TYR A 167 -4.34 1.84 -10.65
N HIS A 168 -5.25 1.75 -9.67
CA HIS A 168 -6.30 0.71 -9.65
C HIS A 168 -7.41 0.85 -10.71
N ARG A 169 -7.51 1.98 -11.43
CA ARG A 169 -8.49 2.18 -12.52
C ARG A 169 -8.04 3.26 -13.50
N LYS A 170 -8.75 3.37 -14.63
CA LYS A 170 -8.49 4.35 -15.72
C LYS A 170 -7.12 4.13 -16.39
N ALA A 171 -6.73 5.06 -17.27
CA ALA A 171 -5.49 4.98 -18.04
C ALA A 171 -4.25 4.91 -17.13
N ILE A 172 -3.29 4.09 -17.53
CA ILE A 172 -2.05 3.82 -16.79
C ILE A 172 -0.89 4.51 -17.51
N LYS A 173 -0.07 5.26 -16.76
CA LYS A 173 1.20 5.80 -17.23
C LYS A 173 2.29 5.40 -16.25
N LEU A 174 3.12 4.44 -16.66
CA LEU A 174 4.17 3.89 -15.79
C LEU A 174 5.37 4.82 -15.61
N ASP A 175 5.50 5.86 -16.44
CA ASP A 175 6.59 6.83 -16.37
C ASP A 175 6.53 7.72 -15.11
N ASP A 176 5.31 7.97 -14.61
CA ASP A 176 5.07 8.79 -13.41
C ASP A 176 5.28 8.01 -12.10
N MET A 177 5.70 6.75 -12.19
CA MET A 177 5.75 5.84 -11.05
C MET A 177 6.95 6.13 -10.14
N PRO A 178 6.77 6.20 -8.81
CA PRO A 178 7.87 6.45 -7.90
C PRO A 178 8.91 5.32 -7.92
N ARG A 179 10.15 5.67 -7.54
CA ARG A 179 11.23 4.70 -7.35
C ARG A 179 11.18 4.15 -5.94
N PHE A 180 11.42 2.85 -5.81
CA PHE A 180 11.48 2.14 -4.54
C PHE A 180 12.85 1.49 -4.39
N THR A 181 13.42 1.52 -3.19
CA THR A 181 14.67 0.80 -2.88
C THR A 181 14.39 -0.62 -2.40
N LEU A 182 13.25 -0.84 -1.70
CA LEU A 182 12.86 -2.12 -1.14
C LEU A 182 12.15 -3.03 -2.16
N PHE A 183 11.53 -2.46 -3.19
CA PHE A 183 10.65 -3.19 -4.11
C PHE A 183 11.04 -3.01 -5.58
N LYS A 184 11.11 -4.10 -6.34
CA LYS A 184 11.42 -4.06 -7.79
C LYS A 184 10.16 -4.07 -8.63
N LYS A 185 10.17 -3.38 -9.78
CA LYS A 185 9.04 -3.31 -10.74
C LYS A 185 8.40 -4.67 -11.03
N LYS A 186 9.22 -5.69 -11.33
CA LYS A 186 8.76 -7.06 -11.60
C LYS A 186 7.97 -7.72 -10.46
N GLN A 187 8.10 -7.25 -9.23
CA GLN A 187 7.39 -7.80 -8.06
C GLN A 187 6.05 -7.11 -7.82
N TYR A 188 5.96 -5.80 -8.09
CA TYR A 188 4.76 -5.02 -7.75
C TYR A 188 3.87 -4.66 -8.94
N LEU A 189 4.39 -4.65 -10.19
CA LEU A 189 3.57 -4.39 -11.38
C LEU A 189 2.43 -5.42 -11.54
N PRO A 190 2.66 -6.73 -11.31
CA PRO A 190 1.57 -7.72 -11.25
C PRO A 190 0.49 -7.38 -10.23
N LEU A 191 0.85 -6.75 -9.10
CA LEU A 191 -0.11 -6.41 -8.05
C LEU A 191 -1.02 -5.25 -8.46
N ILE A 192 -0.53 -4.36 -9.33
CA ILE A 192 -1.37 -3.33 -9.97
C ILE A 192 -2.37 -4.01 -10.91
N GLN A 193 -1.92 -4.94 -11.77
CA GLN A 193 -2.80 -5.69 -12.68
C GLN A 193 -3.89 -6.43 -11.92
N LEU A 194 -3.52 -7.15 -10.85
CA LEU A 194 -4.45 -7.88 -9.98
C LEU A 194 -5.48 -6.96 -9.31
N LEU A 195 -5.03 -5.84 -8.72
CA LEU A 195 -5.94 -4.90 -8.06
C LEU A 195 -6.92 -4.27 -9.05
N ARG A 196 -6.46 -3.94 -10.26
CA ARG A 196 -7.31 -3.38 -11.31
C ARG A 196 -8.42 -4.34 -11.71
N LEU A 197 -8.07 -5.60 -11.98
CA LEU A 197 -9.02 -6.64 -12.33
C LEU A 197 -9.99 -6.91 -11.16
N GLY A 198 -9.48 -6.99 -9.93
CA GLY A 198 -10.30 -7.23 -8.74
C GLY A 198 -11.30 -6.10 -8.46
N VAL A 199 -10.92 -4.85 -8.67
CA VAL A 199 -11.84 -3.70 -8.58
C VAL A 199 -12.88 -3.73 -9.70
N LEU A 200 -12.43 -3.92 -10.95
CA LEU A 200 -13.29 -3.91 -12.13
C LEU A 200 -14.40 -4.95 -12.05
N LEU A 201 -14.05 -6.19 -11.68
CA LEU A 201 -15.01 -7.29 -11.57
C LEU A 201 -16.07 -7.07 -10.48
N ASN A 202 -15.89 -6.07 -9.62
CA ASN A 202 -16.82 -5.71 -8.56
C ASN A 202 -17.45 -4.32 -8.75
N ASN A 203 -17.39 -3.74 -9.96
CA ASN A 203 -17.97 -2.42 -10.26
C ASN A 203 -19.47 -2.31 -9.93
N GLN A 204 -20.21 -3.42 -10.06
CA GLN A 204 -21.67 -3.47 -9.80
C GLN A 204 -22.03 -3.58 -8.30
N ARG A 205 -21.02 -3.58 -7.42
CA ARG A 205 -21.16 -3.65 -5.96
C ARG A 205 -22.04 -4.82 -5.52
N GLN A 206 -23.19 -4.57 -4.89
CA GLN A 206 -24.11 -5.59 -4.38
C GLN A 206 -24.80 -6.38 -5.51
N ALA A 207 -24.87 -5.82 -6.73
CA ALA A 207 -25.41 -6.49 -7.91
C ALA A 207 -24.36 -7.31 -8.67
N THR A 208 -23.12 -7.41 -8.16
CA THR A 208 -22.06 -8.17 -8.81
C THR A 208 -22.39 -9.66 -8.82
N THR A 209 -22.42 -10.25 -10.01
CA THR A 209 -22.41 -11.69 -10.20
C THR A 209 -20.98 -12.20 -10.06
N THR A 210 -20.67 -12.94 -8.99
CA THR A 210 -19.34 -13.59 -8.86
C THR A 210 -19.31 -14.85 -9.73
N PRO A 211 -18.34 -15.00 -10.65
CA PRO A 211 -18.23 -16.24 -11.43
C PRO A 211 -17.87 -17.42 -10.50
N PRO A 212 -18.49 -18.60 -10.66
CA PRO A 212 -18.18 -19.79 -9.86
C PRO A 212 -16.71 -20.22 -9.99
N THR A 213 -16.13 -20.04 -11.17
CA THR A 213 -14.71 -20.29 -11.45
C THR A 213 -14.12 -19.08 -12.18
N LEU A 214 -12.88 -18.73 -11.84
CA LEU A 214 -12.10 -17.71 -12.55
C LEU A 214 -10.66 -18.19 -12.59
N ARG A 215 -10.19 -18.56 -13.78
CA ARG A 215 -8.80 -19.01 -13.98
C ARG A 215 -7.95 -17.90 -14.56
N LEU A 216 -6.80 -17.66 -13.95
CA LEU A 216 -5.77 -16.75 -14.42
C LEU A 216 -4.57 -17.55 -14.92
N THR A 217 -4.22 -17.39 -16.19
CA THR A 217 -2.98 -17.91 -16.79
C THR A 217 -2.08 -16.74 -17.15
N THR A 218 -0.79 -16.82 -16.83
CA THR A 218 0.17 -15.75 -17.06
C THR A 218 1.37 -16.22 -17.89
N ASP A 219 1.64 -15.54 -18.99
CA ASP A 219 2.88 -15.62 -19.75
C ASP A 219 3.56 -14.24 -19.67
N ASP A 220 4.54 -14.11 -18.78
CA ASP A 220 5.09 -12.82 -18.35
C ASP A 220 4.00 -11.79 -17.96
N SER A 221 3.78 -10.78 -18.80
CA SER A 221 2.76 -9.73 -18.63
C SER A 221 1.61 -9.85 -19.64
N HIS A 222 1.53 -10.96 -20.37
CA HIS A 222 0.39 -11.38 -21.17
C HIS A 222 -0.48 -12.33 -20.36
N TRP A 223 -1.62 -11.84 -19.90
CA TRP A 223 -2.49 -12.58 -18.99
C TRP A 223 -3.78 -12.97 -19.69
N THR A 224 -4.24 -14.18 -19.42
CA THR A 224 -5.53 -14.69 -19.88
C THR A 224 -6.43 -14.93 -18.68
N LEU A 225 -7.60 -14.31 -18.67
CA LEU A 225 -8.68 -14.64 -17.74
C LEU A 225 -9.69 -15.55 -18.45
N CYS A 226 -9.87 -16.75 -17.90
CA CYS A 226 -10.83 -17.73 -18.39
C CYS A 226 -12.02 -17.80 -17.42
N PHE A 227 -13.20 -17.45 -17.95
CA PHE A 227 -14.50 -17.45 -17.27
C PHE A 227 -15.26 -18.75 -17.55
N PRO A 228 -16.33 -19.06 -16.79
CA PRO A 228 -17.18 -20.20 -17.07
C PRO A 228 -17.81 -20.09 -18.47
N HIS A 229 -18.22 -21.24 -19.01
CA HIS A 229 -18.91 -21.30 -20.30
C HIS A 229 -20.17 -20.42 -20.31
N ASP A 230 -20.36 -19.65 -21.40
CA ASP A 230 -21.51 -18.75 -21.61
C ASP A 230 -21.75 -17.72 -20.49
N TRP A 231 -20.73 -17.39 -19.68
CA TRP A 231 -20.88 -16.49 -18.55
C TRP A 231 -21.19 -15.05 -18.97
N PHE A 232 -20.57 -14.56 -20.05
CA PHE A 232 -20.78 -13.20 -20.54
C PHE A 232 -22.15 -13.00 -21.20
N SER A 233 -22.81 -14.07 -21.66
CA SER A 233 -24.19 -14.03 -22.15
C SER A 233 -25.17 -13.46 -21.11
N GLN A 234 -24.88 -13.65 -19.82
CA GLN A 234 -25.67 -13.11 -18.71
C GLN A 234 -25.01 -11.89 -18.05
N ASN A 235 -23.75 -11.58 -18.38
CA ASN A 235 -22.93 -10.56 -17.71
C ASN A 235 -22.26 -9.60 -18.72
N ALA A 236 -22.99 -9.18 -19.75
CA ALA A 236 -22.47 -8.36 -20.86
C ALA A 236 -21.79 -7.05 -20.43
N LEU A 237 -22.24 -6.42 -19.34
CA LEU A 237 -21.60 -5.20 -18.81
C LEU A 237 -20.17 -5.46 -18.30
N VAL A 238 -19.91 -6.64 -17.75
CA VAL A 238 -18.56 -7.01 -17.28
C VAL A 238 -17.64 -7.23 -18.48
N LEU A 239 -18.15 -7.80 -19.58
CA LEU A 239 -17.38 -7.93 -20.81
C LEU A 239 -16.95 -6.56 -21.36
N LEU A 240 -17.86 -5.58 -21.42
CA LEU A 240 -17.55 -4.22 -21.85
C LEU A 240 -16.49 -3.54 -20.97
N ASP A 241 -16.57 -3.75 -19.65
CA ASP A 241 -15.56 -3.26 -18.71
C ASP A 241 -14.19 -3.91 -18.97
N LEU A 242 -14.14 -5.23 -19.20
CA LEU A 242 -12.91 -5.98 -19.52
C LEU A 242 -12.32 -5.57 -20.86
N GLU A 243 -13.13 -5.38 -21.90
CA GLU A 243 -12.69 -4.86 -23.20
C GLU A 243 -12.06 -3.47 -23.04
N LYS A 244 -12.61 -2.63 -22.17
CA LYS A 244 -12.02 -1.34 -21.85
C LYS A 244 -10.68 -1.48 -21.12
N GLU A 245 -10.55 -2.47 -20.26
CA GLU A 245 -9.31 -2.79 -19.57
C GLU A 245 -8.23 -3.33 -20.52
N GLN A 246 -8.60 -4.15 -21.52
CA GLN A 246 -7.70 -4.57 -22.60
C GLN A 246 -7.09 -3.36 -23.31
N GLN A 247 -7.91 -2.37 -23.69
CA GLN A 247 -7.43 -1.12 -24.30
C GLN A 247 -6.48 -0.34 -23.38
N TYR A 248 -6.68 -0.37 -22.06
CA TYR A 248 -5.75 0.26 -21.12
C TYR A 248 -4.41 -0.47 -21.05
N TRP A 249 -4.40 -1.80 -21.19
CA TRP A 249 -3.18 -2.61 -21.16
C TRP A 249 -2.39 -2.50 -22.46
N GLU A 250 -3.06 -2.42 -23.61
CA GLU A 250 -2.40 -2.20 -24.92
C GLU A 250 -1.58 -0.91 -24.95
N ALA A 251 -1.98 0.11 -24.19
CA ALA A 251 -1.23 1.36 -24.04
C ALA A 251 0.04 1.23 -23.17
N VAL A 252 0.23 0.10 -22.48
CA VAL A 252 1.37 -0.19 -21.61
C VAL A 252 2.28 -1.22 -22.27
N THR A 253 3.53 -0.85 -22.53
CA THR A 253 4.48 -1.73 -23.22
C THR A 253 4.66 -3.05 -22.48
N GLY A 254 4.40 -4.16 -23.19
CA GLY A 254 4.54 -5.53 -22.68
C GLY A 254 3.32 -6.08 -21.93
N TRP A 255 2.27 -5.28 -21.72
CA TRP A 255 1.04 -5.76 -21.09
C TRP A 255 0.04 -6.21 -22.16
N ARG A 256 -0.61 -7.34 -21.92
CA ARG A 256 -1.72 -7.82 -22.75
C ARG A 256 -2.71 -8.57 -21.88
N LEU A 257 -4.00 -8.31 -22.08
CA LEU A 257 -5.08 -9.03 -21.42
C LEU A 257 -5.89 -9.75 -22.49
N ASN A 258 -6.06 -11.06 -22.35
CA ASN A 258 -6.95 -11.88 -23.16
C ASN A 258 -8.10 -12.37 -22.27
N ILE A 259 -9.31 -12.43 -22.84
CA ILE A 259 -10.51 -12.89 -22.16
C ILE A 259 -11.02 -14.12 -22.90
N GLU A 260 -11.26 -15.20 -22.17
CA GLU A 260 -11.72 -16.48 -22.70
C GLU A 260 -12.89 -17.01 -21.85
N GLU A 261 -13.71 -17.88 -22.44
CA GLU A 261 -14.70 -18.68 -21.72
C GLU A 261 -14.32 -20.17 -21.85
N GLU A 262 -14.69 -20.97 -20.84
CA GLU A 262 -14.57 -22.42 -20.92
C GLU A 262 -15.32 -22.96 -22.14
N SER A 263 -14.70 -23.90 -22.85
CA SER A 263 -15.38 -24.69 -23.87
C SER A 263 -16.54 -25.46 -23.22
N SER A 264 -17.65 -25.62 -23.95
CA SER A 264 -18.82 -26.39 -23.49
C SER A 264 -18.37 -27.67 -22.79
N PRO A 265 -18.88 -27.99 -21.59
CA PRO A 265 -18.60 -29.29 -20.99
C PRO A 265 -19.12 -30.35 -21.98
N GLU A 266 -18.23 -31.22 -22.46
CA GLU A 266 -18.67 -32.45 -23.11
C GLU A 266 -19.54 -33.17 -22.08
N ILE A 267 -20.85 -33.21 -22.31
CA ILE A 267 -21.76 -34.02 -21.53
C ILE A 267 -21.31 -35.45 -21.77
N ALA A 268 -20.54 -36.01 -20.84
CA ALA A 268 -20.18 -37.42 -20.84
C ALA A 268 -21.48 -38.22 -20.86
N ALA A 269 -21.75 -38.86 -22.00
CA ALA A 269 -22.92 -39.68 -22.26
C ALA A 269 -22.95 -40.93 -21.38
#